data_AF-A0A661TQ98-F1
#
_entry.id   AF-A0A661TQ98-F1
#
_cell.length_a   1.000
_cell.length_b   1.000
_cell.length_c   1.000
_cell.angle_alpha   90.00
_cell.angle_beta   90.00
_cell.angle_gamma   90.00
#
_symmetry.space_group_name_H-M   'P 1'
#
loop_
_entity.id
_entity.type
_entity.pdbx_description
1 polymer ?
#
loop_
_entity_poly.entity_id
_entity_poly.type
_entity_poly.pdbx_seq_one_letter_code
_entity_poly.pdbx_strand_id
1 'polypeptide(L)'
;MAKKITIDDLAVIVKKKFDKTNKEIGGMKKDIVKIKATMVTKDYLDEKMADLRGDLVVLIRKEDNKVRKLLDVLQKRKVISLKETKEILAMEPFPELSL
;
A
#
# COMPACT_ATOMS: atom_id res chain seq x y z
N MET A 1 52.67 -15.79 33.51
CA MET A 1 53.36 -15.87 32.20
C MET A 1 52.37 -15.52 31.11
N ALA A 2 52.60 -14.47 30.33
CA ALA A 2 51.74 -14.15 29.19
C ALA A 2 51.91 -15.24 28.12
N LYS A 3 50.80 -15.89 27.72
CA LYS A 3 50.82 -16.88 26.65
C LYS A 3 51.24 -16.17 25.35
N LYS A 4 52.42 -16.50 24.82
CA LYS A 4 52.85 -16.01 23.50
C LYS A 4 51.95 -16.65 22.45
N ILE A 5 51.15 -15.82 21.77
CA ILE A 5 50.36 -16.23 20.62
C ILE A 5 51.32 -16.67 19.52
N THR A 6 51.16 -17.88 19.01
CA THR A 6 51.96 -18.38 17.88
C THR A 6 51.37 -17.91 16.54
N ILE A 7 52.15 -18.05 15.47
CA ILE A 7 51.68 -17.73 14.11
C ILE A 7 50.48 -18.62 13.73
N ASP A 8 50.45 -19.87 14.20
CA ASP A 8 49.34 -20.81 13.97
C ASP A 8 48.05 -20.35 14.65
N ASP A 9 48.14 -19.84 15.89
CA ASP A 9 47.01 -19.26 16.61
C ASP A 9 46.42 -18.07 15.82
N LEU A 10 47.28 -17.22 15.26
CA LEU A 10 46.85 -16.11 14.39
C LEU A 10 46.18 -16.61 13.11
N ALA A 11 46.74 -17.61 12.44
CA ALA A 11 46.18 -18.19 11.22
C ALA A 11 44.78 -18.78 11.45
N VAL A 12 44.57 -19.46 12.58
CA VAL A 12 43.25 -20.00 12.96
C VAL A 12 42.24 -18.88 13.22
N ILE A 13 42.65 -17.81 13.91
CA ILE A 13 41.78 -16.67 14.17
C ILE A 13 41.39 -15.96 12.87
N VAL A 14 42.35 -15.74 11.97
CA VAL A 14 42.11 -15.10 10.67
C VAL A 14 41.16 -15.95 9.83
N LYS A 15 41.38 -17.26 9.74
CA LYS A 15 40.48 -18.17 9.00
C LYS A 15 39.05 -18.14 9.55
N LYS A 16 38.88 -18.22 10.88
CA LYS A 16 37.57 -18.12 11.52
C LYS A 16 36.86 -16.80 11.22
N LYS A 17 37.59 -15.68 11.25
CA LYS A 17 37.03 -14.37 10.89
C LYS A 17 36.65 -14.32 9.41
N PHE A 18 37.50 -14.81 8.52
CA PHE A 18 37.25 -14.85 7.08
C PHE A 18 36.03 -15.72 6.74
N ASP A 19 35.90 -16.90 7.35
CA ASP A 19 34.75 -17.78 7.18
C ASP A 19 33.46 -17.14 7.67
N LYS A 20 33.50 -16.40 8.80
CA LYS A 20 32.37 -15.64 9.31
C LYS A 20 31.97 -14.52 8.34
N THR A 21 32.93 -13.72 7.88
CA THR A 21 32.69 -12.65 6.89
C THR A 21 32.11 -13.19 5.59
N ASN A 22 32.60 -14.33 5.09
CA ASN A 22 32.06 -14.97 3.88
C ASN A 22 30.61 -15.42 4.05
N LYS A 23 30.26 -15.95 5.23
CA LYS A 23 28.87 -16.31 5.54
C LYS A 23 27.96 -15.08 5.59
N GLU A 24 28.41 -13.99 6.23
CA GLU A 24 27.66 -12.73 6.31
C GLU A 24 27.45 -12.12 4.91
N ILE A 25 28.49 -12.07 4.08
CA ILE A 25 28.40 -11.62 2.68
C ILE A 25 27.43 -12.51 1.88
N GLY A 26 27.48 -13.83 2.09
CA GLY A 26 26.55 -14.78 1.47
C GLY A 26 25.09 -14.52 1.86
N GLY A 27 24.83 -14.19 3.12
CA GLY A 27 23.51 -13.76 3.63
C GLY A 27 23.05 -12.47 2.96
N MET A 28 23.89 -11.43 2.99
CA MET A 28 23.59 -10.13 2.39
C MET A 28 23.27 -10.24 0.89
N LYS A 29 23.99 -11.09 0.14
CA LYS A 29 23.68 -11.33 -1.28
C LYS A 29 22.28 -11.89 -1.49
N LYS A 30 21.85 -12.85 -0.65
CA LYS A 30 20.51 -13.42 -0.71
C LYS A 30 19.44 -12.38 -0.40
N ASP A 31 19.68 -11.53 0.60
CA ASP A 31 18.74 -10.47 0.99
C ASP A 31 18.64 -9.39 -0.10
N ILE A 32 19.76 -9.00 -0.72
CA ILE A 32 19.76 -8.07 -1.86
C ILE A 32 18.97 -8.62 -3.05
N VAL A 33 19.08 -9.92 -3.35
CA VAL A 33 18.30 -10.55 -4.42
C VAL A 33 16.80 -10.51 -4.09
N LYS A 34 16.41 -10.81 -2.85
CA LYS A 34 15.02 -10.71 -2.41
C LYS A 34 14.50 -9.27 -2.51
N ILE A 35 15.25 -8.32 -1.98
CA ILE A 35 14.89 -6.89 -2.04
C ILE A 35 14.69 -6.47 -3.48
N LYS A 36 15.62 -6.79 -4.39
CA LYS A 36 15.47 -6.46 -5.82
C LYS A 36 14.26 -7.10 -6.47
N ALA A 37 13.89 -8.32 -6.08
CA ALA A 37 12.72 -9.01 -6.61
C ALA A 37 11.39 -8.43 -6.10
N THR A 38 11.36 -7.91 -4.87
CA THR A 38 10.15 -7.33 -4.25
C THR A 38 10.06 -5.81 -4.34
N MET A 39 11.17 -5.14 -4.65
CA MET A 39 11.23 -3.69 -4.70
C MET A 39 10.48 -3.20 -5.92
N VAL A 40 9.39 -2.49 -5.66
CA VAL A 40 8.70 -1.69 -6.66
C VAL A 40 9.30 -0.28 -6.65
N THR A 41 9.36 0.35 -7.83
CA THR A 41 9.73 1.75 -7.91
C THR A 41 8.60 2.62 -7.37
N LYS A 42 8.96 3.76 -6.77
CA LYS A 42 7.98 4.75 -6.31
C LYS A 42 7.02 5.13 -7.44
N ASP A 43 7.56 5.34 -8.64
CA ASP A 43 6.77 5.74 -9.81
C ASP A 43 5.72 4.70 -10.21
N TYR A 44 6.07 3.40 -10.18
CA TYR A 44 5.11 2.33 -10.46
C TYR A 44 3.99 2.28 -9.41
N LEU A 45 4.35 2.45 -8.13
CA LEU A 45 3.35 2.49 -7.06
C LEU A 45 2.45 3.72 -7.20
N ASP A 46 3.01 4.90 -7.48
CA ASP A 46 2.26 6.14 -7.68
C ASP A 46 1.28 6.02 -8.86
N GLU A 47 1.70 5.41 -9.98
CA GLU A 47 0.85 5.15 -11.15
C GLU A 47 -0.30 4.19 -10.79
N LYS A 48 -0.02 3.06 -10.14
CA LYS A 48 -1.06 2.09 -9.75
C LYS A 48 -2.02 2.66 -8.70
N MET A 49 -1.52 3.51 -7.81
CA MET A 49 -2.36 4.19 -6.83
C MET A 49 -3.25 5.25 -7.48
N ALA A 50 -2.76 5.94 -8.51
CA ALA A 50 -3.56 6.86 -9.31
C ALA A 50 -4.67 6.13 -10.09
N ASP A 51 -4.34 5.00 -10.73
CA ASP A 51 -5.31 4.12 -11.40
C ASP A 51 -6.41 3.68 -10.44
N LEU A 52 -6.03 3.12 -9.29
CA LEU A 52 -6.97 2.66 -8.26
C LEU A 52 -7.87 3.78 -7.75
N ARG A 53 -7.32 4.97 -7.53
CA ARG A 53 -8.11 6.14 -7.12
C ARG A 53 -9.13 6.52 -8.20
N GLY A 54 -8.75 6.46 -9.48
CA GLY A 54 -9.65 6.69 -10.60
C GLY A 54 -10.80 5.68 -10.62
N ASP A 55 -10.49 4.40 -10.50
CA ASP A 55 -11.49 3.32 -10.48
C ASP A 55 -12.48 3.46 -9.32
N LEU A 56 -11.99 3.79 -8.13
CA LEU A 56 -12.83 4.04 -6.95
C LEU A 56 -13.78 5.22 -7.18
N VAL A 57 -13.29 6.33 -7.73
CA VAL A 57 -14.13 7.49 -8.05
C VAL A 57 -15.23 7.12 -9.04
N VAL A 58 -14.91 6.34 -10.08
CA VAL A 58 -15.89 5.89 -11.08
C VAL A 58 -16.93 4.97 -10.44
N LEU A 59 -16.51 4.04 -9.58
CA LEU A 59 -17.41 3.11 -8.90
C LEU A 59 -18.37 3.85 -7.98
N ILE A 60 -17.85 4.74 -7.13
CA ILE A 60 -18.66 5.53 -6.20
C ILE A 60 -19.64 6.43 -6.96
N ARG A 61 -19.24 7.05 -8.08
CA ARG A 61 -20.17 7.83 -8.92
C ARG A 61 -21.29 6.97 -9.52
N LYS A 62 -21.00 5.72 -9.90
CA LYS A 62 -22.05 4.79 -10.38
C LYS A 62 -23.02 4.43 -9.26
N GLU A 63 -22.55 4.27 -8.04
CA GLU A 63 -23.40 4.03 -6.88
C GLU A 63 -24.26 5.25 -6.55
N ASP A 64 -23.68 6.44 -6.53
CA ASP A 64 -24.40 7.71 -6.34
C ASP A 64 -25.53 7.87 -7.36
N ASN A 65 -25.25 7.59 -8.64
CA ASN A 65 -26.28 7.59 -9.70
C ASN A 65 -27.42 6.58 -9.46
N LYS A 66 -27.13 5.41 -8.87
CA LYS A 66 -28.16 4.43 -8.52
C LYS A 66 -29.00 4.92 -7.33
N VAL A 67 -28.37 5.51 -6.33
CA VAL A 67 -29.05 6.10 -5.17
C VAL A 67 -29.97 7.23 -5.62
N ARG A 68 -29.51 8.14 -6.49
CA ARG A 68 -30.34 9.21 -7.05
C ARG A 68 -31.60 8.66 -7.75
N LYS A 69 -31.43 7.64 -8.61
CA LYS A 69 -32.55 6.96 -9.25
C LYS A 69 -33.51 6.31 -8.25
N LEU A 70 -32.99 5.75 -7.17
CA LEU A 70 -33.82 5.18 -6.11
C LEU A 70 -34.63 6.26 -5.40
N LEU A 71 -34.01 7.39 -5.04
CA LEU A 71 -34.69 8.53 -4.43
C LEU A 71 -35.80 9.06 -5.34
N ASP A 72 -35.56 9.18 -6.65
CA ASP A 72 -36.60 9.57 -7.63
C ASP A 72 -37.80 8.62 -7.60
N VAL A 73 -37.55 7.30 -7.53
CA VAL A 73 -38.62 6.29 -7.47
C VAL A 73 -39.39 6.37 -6.15
N LEU A 74 -38.70 6.54 -5.03
CA LEU A 74 -39.31 6.65 -3.71
C LEU A 74 -40.15 7.92 -3.57
N GLN A 75 -39.67 9.03 -4.13
CA GLN A 75 -40.39 10.30 -4.15
C GLN A 75 -41.64 10.21 -5.03
N LYS A 76 -41.55 9.60 -6.23
CA LYS A 76 -42.71 9.35 -7.10
C LYS A 76 -43.77 8.48 -6.42
N ARG A 77 -43.34 7.53 -5.59
CA ARG A 77 -44.21 6.67 -4.78
C ARG A 77 -44.70 7.33 -3.48
N LYS A 78 -44.31 8.58 -3.21
CA LYS A 78 -44.64 9.35 -2.00
C LYS A 78 -44.22 8.64 -0.69
N VAL A 79 -43.15 7.84 -0.74
CA VAL A 79 -42.60 7.15 0.45
C VAL A 79 -41.71 8.08 1.26
N ILE A 80 -41.03 9.01 0.57
CA ILE A 80 -40.14 10.01 1.17
C ILE A 80 -40.53 11.42 0.71
N SER A 81 -40.20 12.40 1.53
CA SER A 81 -40.40 13.82 1.31
C SER A 81 -39.27 14.46 0.49
N LEU A 82 -39.54 15.65 -0.05
CA LEU A 82 -38.53 16.51 -0.69
C LEU A 82 -37.39 16.89 0.26
N LYS A 83 -37.68 17.04 1.56
CA LYS A 83 -36.69 17.40 2.58
C LYS A 83 -35.69 16.27 2.80
N GLU A 84 -36.18 15.05 3.00
CA GLU A 84 -35.33 13.86 3.18
C GLU A 84 -34.48 13.59 1.94
N THR A 85 -35.04 13.80 0.74
CA THR A 85 -34.29 13.65 -0.51
C THR A 85 -33.11 14.63 -0.57
N LYS A 86 -33.34 15.90 -0.22
CA LYS A 86 -32.27 16.92 -0.18
C LYS A 86 -31.23 16.64 0.89
N GLU A 87 -31.64 16.15 2.06
CA GLU A 87 -30.71 15.77 3.13
C GLU A 87 -29.80 14.61 2.71
N ILE A 88 -30.33 13.60 2.01
CA ILE A 88 -29.53 12.46 1.51
C ILE A 88 -28.60 12.90 0.38
N LEU A 89 -29.06 13.72 -0.56
CA LEU A 89 -28.24 14.21 -1.68
C LEU A 89 -27.15 15.19 -1.24
N ALA A 90 -27.28 15.81 -0.06
CA ALA A 90 -26.26 16.68 0.51
C ALA A 90 -25.14 15.91 1.24
N MET A 91 -25.24 14.58 1.34
CA MET A 91 -24.21 13.77 1.99
C MET A 91 -22.99 13.59 1.08
N GLU A 92 -21.83 13.42 1.72
CA GLU A 92 -20.64 12.90 1.05
C GLU A 92 -20.91 11.50 0.48
N PRO A 93 -20.25 11.07 -0.61
CA PRO A 93 -18.98 11.60 -1.16
C PRO A 93 -19.12 12.62 -2.30
N PHE A 94 -20.31 12.77 -2.90
CA PHE A 94 -20.56 13.71 -3.98
C PHE A 94 -21.81 14.54 -3.68
N PRO A 95 -21.73 15.50 -2.73
CA PRO A 95 -22.88 16.27 -2.30
C PRO A 95 -23.39 17.16 -3.43
N GLU A 96 -24.68 17.07 -3.73
CA GLU A 96 -25.36 18.01 -4.60
C GLU A 96 -25.71 19.26 -3.79
N LEU A 97 -24.77 20.22 -3.78
CA LEU A 97 -25.02 21.55 -3.24
C LEU A 97 -26.11 22.20 -4.10
N SER A 98 -27.31 22.32 -3.55
CA SER A 98 -28.37 23.11 -4.18
C SER A 98 -27.91 24.58 -4.18
N LEU A 99 -27.53 25.09 -5.35
CA LEU A 99 -27.47 26.53 -5.64
C LEU A 99 -28.88 27.12 -5.66
#